data_AF-A0A927KQ30-F1
#
_entry.id   AF-A0A927KQ30-F1
#
_cell.length_a   1.000
_cell.length_b   1.000
_cell.length_c   1.000
_cell.angle_alpha   90.00
_cell.angle_beta   90.00
_cell.angle_gamma   90.00
#
_symmetry.space_group_name_H-M   'P 1'
#
loop_
_entity.id
_entity.type
_entity.pdbx_description
1 polymer ?
#
loop_
_entity_poly.entity_id
_entity_poly.type
_entity_poly.pdbx_seq_one_letter_code
_entity_poly.pdbx_strand_id
1 'polypeptide(L)' 'MKFGEIVRSYTAKRRAVRELNQMDERSLNDIGLRREQISHAVWGR' A
#
# COMPACT_ATOMS: atom_id res chain seq x y z
N MET A 1 -3.71 -7.62 -23.67
CA MET A 1 -3.21 -6.23 -23.71
C MET A 1 -2.74 -5.84 -22.31
N LYS A 2 -1.45 -5.50 -22.15
CA LYS A 2 -0.80 -5.22 -20.84
C LYS A 2 -1.38 -4.00 -20.10
N PHE A 3 -2.11 -3.13 -20.80
CA PHE A 3 -2.66 -1.88 -20.23
C PHE A 3 -3.69 -2.12 -19.11
N GLY A 4 -4.61 -3.07 -19.30
CA GLY A 4 -5.59 -3.42 -18.26
C GLY A 4 -4.94 -3.97 -16.99
N GLU A 5 -3.84 -4.72 -17.12
CA GLU A 5 -3.08 -5.26 -16.00
C GLU A 5 -2.37 -4.14 -15.21
N ILE A 6 -1.81 -3.14 -15.91
CA ILE A 6 -1.19 -1.97 -15.28
C ILE A 6 -2.22 -1.17 -14.47
N VAL A 7 -3.39 -0.88 -15.05
CA VAL A 7 -4.46 -0.14 -14.36
C VAL A 7 -4.97 -0.92 -13.15
N ARG A 8 -5.12 -2.24 -13.28
CA ARG A 8 -5.54 -3.12 -12.17
C ARG A 8 -4.49 -3.16 -11.05
N SER A 9 -3.21 -3.25 -11.38
CA SER A 9 -2.10 -3.20 -10.40
C SER A 9 -2.05 -1.85 -9.69
N TYR A 10 -2.18 -0.75 -10.43
CA TYR A 10 -2.19 0.60 -9.87
C TYR A 10 -3.35 0.83 -8.90
N THR A 11 -4.56 0.42 -9.29
CA THR A 11 -5.76 0.55 -8.45
C THR A 11 -5.66 -0.30 -7.18
N ALA A 12 -5.13 -1.53 -7.28
CA ALA A 12 -4.86 -2.39 -6.12
C ALA A 12 -3.85 -1.76 -5.16
N LYS A 13 -2.72 -1.25 -5.67
CA LYS A 13 -1.72 -0.54 -4.86
C LYS A 13 -2.29 0.69 -4.17
N ARG A 14 -3.06 1.52 -4.88
CA ARG A 14 -3.71 2.69 -4.30
C ARG A 14 -4.69 2.32 -3.18
N ARG A 15 -5.43 1.23 -3.36
CA ARG A 15 -6.35 0.72 -2.32
C ARG A 15 -5.59 0.25 -1.08
N ALA A 16 -4.51 -0.52 -1.26
CA ALA A 16 -3.67 -0.98 -0.15
C ALA A 16 -3.10 0.20 0.66
N VAL A 17 -2.60 1.25 0.00
CA VAL A 17 -2.12 2.47 0.69
C VAL A 17 -3.23 3.11 1.51
N ARG A 18 -4.47 3.16 1.00
CA ARG A 18 -5.60 3.74 1.74
C ARG A 18 -5.95 2.91 2.97
N GLU A 19 -6.03 1.59 2.83
CA GLU A 19 -6.35 0.67 3.93
C GLU A 19 -5.26 0.71 5.02
N LEU A 20 -3.99 0.66 4.65
CA LEU A 20 -2.86 0.79 5.59
C LEU A 20 -2.87 2.15 6.31
N ASN A 21 -3.24 3.24 5.61
CA ASN A 21 -3.37 4.55 6.26
C ASN A 21 -4.57 4.66 7.21
N GLN A 22 -5.55 3.78 7.12
CA GLN A 22 -6.67 3.75 8.07
C GLN A 22 -6.37 2.94 9.32
N MET A 23 -5.37 2.04 9.26
CA MET A 23 -4.89 1.32 10.43
C MET A 23 -4.24 2.28 11.43
N ASP A 24 -4.36 1.98 12.71
CA ASP A 24 -3.68 2.70 13.78
C ASP A 24 -2.19 2.31 13.84
N GLU A 25 -1.40 3.12 14.55
CA GLU A 25 0.05 2.91 14.63
C GLU A 25 0.44 1.57 15.26
N ARG A 26 -0.35 1.06 16.22
CA ARG A 26 -0.08 -0.22 16.85
C ARG A 26 -0.30 -1.38 15.88
N SER A 27 -1.39 -1.38 15.12
CA SER A 27 -1.64 -2.40 14.10
C SER A 27 -0.62 -2.37 12.97
N LEU A 28 -0.15 -1.17 12.58
CA LEU A 28 0.96 -1.05 11.62
C LEU A 28 2.26 -1.63 12.19
N ASN A 29 2.56 -1.34 13.46
CA ASN A 29 3.76 -1.83 14.13
C ASN A 29 3.74 -3.35 14.31
N ASP A 30 2.58 -3.94 14.61
CA ASP A 30 2.40 -5.39 14.76
C ASP A 30 2.79 -6.16 13.49
N ILE A 31 2.55 -5.58 12.32
CA ILE A 31 2.98 -6.13 11.02
C ILE A 31 4.36 -5.62 10.56
N GLY A 32 5.10 -4.94 11.43
CA GLY A 32 6.45 -4.44 11.16
C GLY A 32 6.52 -3.24 10.21
N LEU A 33 5.44 -2.47 10.07
CA LEU A 33 5.37 -1.29 9.21
C LEU A 33 5.24 0.00 10.03
N ARG A 34 5.90 1.05 9.54
CA ARG A 34 5.65 2.43 9.97
C ARG A 34 4.86 3.18 8.91
N ARG A 35 4.11 4.21 9.32
CA ARG A 35 3.22 4.96 8.42
C ARG A 35 4.00 5.61 7.27
N GLU A 36 5.18 6.13 7.56
CA GLU A 36 6.13 6.68 6.58
C GLU A 36 6.63 5.64 5.56
N GLN A 37 6.63 4.35 5.91
CA GLN A 37 7.11 3.26 5.05
C GLN A 37 6.03 2.71 4.11
N ILE A 38 4.74 3.00 4.34
CA ILE A 38 3.63 2.46 3.55
C ILE A 38 3.81 2.72 2.05
N SER A 39 4.21 3.95 1.68
CA SER A 39 4.40 4.29 0.27
C SER A 39 5.55 3.49 -0.36
N HIS A 40 6.68 3.39 0.33
CA HIS A 40 7.83 2.62 -0.15
C HIS A 40 7.49 1.13 -0.26
N ALA A 41 6.79 0.57 0.74
CA ALA A 41 6.41 -0.85 0.76
C ALA A 41 5.45 -1.23 -0.38
N VAL A 42 4.48 -0.37 -0.70
CA VAL A 42 3.47 -0.67 -1.74
C VAL A 42 3.97 -0.33 -3.15
N TRP A 43 4.70 0.77 -3.30
CA TRP A 43 5.15 1.25 -4.61
C TRP A 43 6.53 0.75 -5.01
N GLY A 44 7.39 0.37 -4.04
CA GLY A 44 8.74 -0.13 -4.26
C GLY A 44 9.74 0.95 -4.69
N ARG A 45 9.63 2.16 -4.12
CA ARG A 45 10.44 3.34 -4.48
C ARG A 45 10.97 4.03 -3.25
#